data_AF-Q01U74-F1
#
_entry.id   AF-Q01U74-F1
#
_cell.length_a   1.000
_cell.length_b   1.000
_cell.length_c   1.000
_cell.angle_alpha   90.00
_cell.angle_beta   90.00
_cell.angle_gamma   90.00
#
_symmetry.space_group_name_H-M   'P 1'
#
loop_
_entity.id
_entity.type
_entity.pdbx_description
1 polymer ?
#
loop_
_entity_poly.entity_id
_entity_poly.type
_entity_poly.pdbx_seq_one_letter_code
_entity_poly.pdbx_strand_id
1 'polypeptide(L)'
;MATYTIHISDDILAELRAKAAAEGKSVDELAEDAFRQYLEMNQWDLPVAAKREVAGAKGLTAADVPRLIQEVRRDRHYSHH
;
A
#
# COMPACT_ATOMS: atom_id res chain seq x y z
N MET A 1 -2.25 -21.06 14.34
CA MET A 1 -2.01 -20.76 12.91
C MET A 1 -2.94 -21.60 12.06
N ALA A 2 -3.43 -21.04 10.96
CA ALA A 2 -4.09 -21.82 9.91
C ALA A 2 -3.04 -22.25 8.88
N THR A 3 -3.22 -23.42 8.26
CA THR A 3 -2.28 -23.96 7.27
C THR A 3 -2.86 -23.84 5.87
N TYR A 4 -2.10 -23.27 4.94
CA TYR A 4 -2.45 -23.18 3.53
C TYR A 4 -1.22 -23.45 2.66
N THR A 5 -1.39 -24.14 1.53
CA THR A 5 -0.30 -24.46 0.61
C THR A 5 -0.37 -23.56 -0.62
N ILE A 6 0.74 -22.91 -0.92
CA ILE A 6 0.92 -22.07 -2.11
C ILE A 6 2.06 -22.62 -2.97
N HIS A 7 1.90 -22.50 -4.29
CA HIS A 7 2.96 -22.81 -5.23
C HIS A 7 3.62 -21.51 -5.70
N ILE A 8 4.94 -21.48 -5.59
CA ILE A 8 5.82 -20.39 -6.06
C ILE A 8 6.98 -21.00 -6.84
N SER A 9 7.68 -20.21 -7.64
CA SER A 9 8.87 -20.69 -8.35
C SER A 9 10.02 -20.96 -7.37
N ASP A 10 10.91 -21.88 -7.76
CA ASP A 10 12.07 -22.26 -6.96
C ASP A 10 12.99 -21.07 -6.66
N ASP A 11 13.15 -20.16 -7.62
CA ASP A 11 13.96 -18.94 -7.46
C ASP A 11 13.42 -18.05 -6.33
N ILE A 12 12.10 -17.85 -6.29
CA ILE A 12 11.44 -17.04 -5.26
C ILE A 12 11.54 -17.73 -3.90
N LEU A 13 11.37 -19.05 -3.85
CA LEU A 13 11.54 -19.81 -2.60
C LEU A 13 12.98 -19.71 -2.06
N ALA A 14 13.98 -19.75 -2.94
CA ALA A 14 15.38 -19.59 -2.55
C ALA A 14 15.65 -18.20 -1.98
N GLU A 15 15.14 -17.15 -2.62
CA GLU A 15 15.29 -15.76 -2.17
C GLU A 15 14.60 -15.53 -0.82
N LEU A 16 13.38 -16.07 -0.65
CA LEU A 16 12.60 -15.97 0.58
C LEU A 16 13.32 -16.65 1.76
N ARG A 17 13.93 -17.82 1.52
CA ARG A 17 14.75 -18.53 2.52
C ARG A 17 15.98 -17.73 2.93
N ALA A 18 16.71 -17.17 1.96
CA ALA A 18 17.90 -16.37 2.23
C ALA A 18 17.55 -15.13 3.08
N LYS A 19 16.45 -14.46 2.74
CA LYS A 19 15.98 -13.28 3.46
C LYS A 19 15.49 -13.61 4.87
N ALA A 20 14.71 -14.67 5.04
CA ALA A 20 14.25 -15.13 6.35
C ALA A 20 15.43 -15.45 7.27
N ALA A 21 16.45 -16.15 6.75
CA ALA A 21 17.66 -16.47 7.49
C ALA A 21 18.43 -15.20 7.91
N ALA A 22 18.56 -14.21 7.02
CA ALA A 22 19.21 -12.94 7.33
C ALA A 22 18.48 -12.14 8.41
N GLU A 23 17.14 -12.25 8.48
CA GLU A 23 16.29 -11.59 9.48
C GLU A 23 16.11 -12.43 10.77
N GLY A 24 16.66 -13.64 10.84
CA GLY A 24 16.47 -14.55 11.97
C GLY A 24 15.02 -15.05 12.11
N LYS A 25 14.26 -15.08 11.01
CA LYS A 25 12.86 -15.50 10.93
C LYS A 25 12.73 -16.84 10.22
N SER A 26 11.60 -17.52 10.44
CA SER A 26 11.16 -18.59 9.56
C SER A 26 10.58 -18.04 8.25
N VAL A 27 10.52 -18.90 7.24
CA VAL A 27 9.89 -18.56 5.95
C VAL A 27 8.41 -18.23 6.14
N ASP A 28 7.72 -18.93 7.05
CA ASP A 28 6.29 -18.72 7.33
C ASP A 28 6.04 -17.34 7.96
N GLU A 29 6.89 -16.91 8.89
CA GLU A 29 6.80 -15.58 9.51
C GLU A 29 7.05 -14.46 8.49
N LEU A 30 8.07 -14.61 7.63
CA LEU A 30 8.34 -13.65 6.56
C LEU A 30 7.20 -13.60 5.53
N ALA A 31 6.60 -14.75 5.20
CA ALA A 31 5.46 -14.84 4.30
C ALA A 31 4.21 -14.18 4.92
N GLU A 32 3.96 -14.40 6.22
CA GLU A 32 2.86 -13.75 6.94
C GLU A 32 3.01 -12.21 6.95
N ASP A 33 4.21 -11.71 7.23
CA ASP A 33 4.52 -10.27 7.16
C ASP A 33 4.27 -9.70 5.76
N ALA A 34 4.71 -10.42 4.72
CA ALA A 34 4.50 -10.01 3.33
C ALA A 34 3.00 -10.00 2.97
N PHE A 35 2.22 -11.00 3.39
CA PHE A 35 0.78 -11.02 3.18
C PHE A 35 0.08 -9.88 3.91
N ARG A 36 0.45 -9.61 5.17
CA ARG A 36 -0.11 -8.49 5.93
C ARG A 36 0.16 -7.16 5.24
N GLN A 37 1.41 -6.93 4.82
CA GLN A 37 1.77 -5.72 4.10
C GLN A 37 1.03 -5.58 2.76
N TYR A 38 0.87 -6.66 2.00
CA TYR A 38 0.10 -6.64 0.75
C TYR A 38 -1.38 -6.30 0.97
N LEU A 39 -2.01 -6.91 1.97
CA LEU A 39 -3.41 -6.64 2.33
C LEU A 39 -3.60 -5.21 2.84
N GLU A 40 -2.65 -4.70 3.63
CA GLU A 40 -2.63 -3.32 4.09
C GLU A 40 -2.40 -2.34 2.94
N MET A 41 -1.53 -2.63 1.96
CA MET A 41 -1.30 -1.76 0.80
C MET A 41 -2.54 -1.68 -0.10
N ASN A 42 -3.22 -2.80 -0.34
CA ASN A 42 -4.46 -2.82 -1.13
C ASN A 42 -5.60 -1.98 -0.51
N GLN A 43 -5.56 -1.75 0.80
CA GLN A 43 -6.51 -0.84 1.45
C GLN A 43 -6.32 0.62 1.02
N TRP A 44 -5.15 0.98 0.47
CA TRP A 44 -4.86 2.32 -0.07
C TRP A 44 -5.19 2.43 -1.58
N ASP A 45 -5.20 1.33 -2.33
CA ASP A 45 -5.57 1.35 -3.76
C ASP A 45 -7.08 1.50 -4.01
N LEU A 46 -7.92 0.95 -3.12
CA LEU A 46 -9.37 1.17 -3.14
C LEU A 46 -9.78 2.66 -3.07
N PRO A 47 -9.22 3.48 -2.16
CA PRO A 47 -9.53 4.91 -2.12
C PRO A 47 -8.98 5.69 -3.32
N VAL A 48 -7.94 5.24 -4.03
CA VAL A 48 -7.42 5.96 -5.21
C VAL A 48 -8.36 5.83 -6.40
N ALA A 49 -8.92 4.65 -6.66
CA ALA A 49 -9.90 4.46 -7.73
C ALA A 49 -11.18 5.29 -7.48
N ALA A 50 -11.73 5.23 -6.27
CA ALA A 50 -12.91 6.00 -5.88
C ALA A 50 -12.65 7.52 -5.93
N LYS A 51 -11.47 7.97 -5.49
CA LYS A 51 -11.09 9.41 -5.59
C LYS A 51 -10.87 9.85 -7.02
N ARG A 52 -10.40 8.98 -7.91
CA ARG A 52 -10.23 9.27 -9.34
C ARG A 52 -11.57 9.44 -10.04
N GLU A 53 -12.56 8.62 -9.70
CA GLU A 53 -13.93 8.76 -10.19
C GLU A 53 -14.56 10.07 -9.71
N VAL A 54 -14.44 10.40 -8.42
CA VAL A 54 -14.92 11.67 -7.86
C VAL A 54 -14.18 12.88 -8.44
N ALA A 55 -12.87 12.77 -8.68
CA ALA A 55 -12.09 13.82 -9.34
C ALA A 55 -12.55 14.04 -10.78
N GLY A 56 -12.77 12.96 -11.53
CA GLY A 56 -13.33 12.99 -12.89
C GLY A 56 -14.72 13.61 -12.93
N ALA A 57 -15.62 13.23 -12.01
CA ALA A 57 -16.95 13.82 -11.88
C ALA A 57 -16.93 15.32 -11.53
N LYS A 58 -15.85 15.79 -10.88
CA LYS A 58 -15.61 17.21 -10.55
C LYS A 58 -14.81 17.95 -11.63
N GLY A 59 -14.48 17.30 -12.74
CA GLY A 59 -13.67 17.88 -13.82
C GLY A 59 -12.22 18.19 -13.42
N LEU A 60 -11.74 17.61 -12.32
CA LEU A 60 -10.40 17.84 -11.80
C LEU A 60 -9.38 17.03 -12.61
N THR A 61 -8.31 17.68 -13.01
CA THR A 61 -7.22 17.12 -13.79
C THR A 61 -5.90 17.14 -13.02
N ALA A 62 -4.86 16.50 -13.56
CA ALA A 62 -3.53 16.55 -12.95
C ALA A 62 -2.97 17.99 -12.84
N ALA A 63 -3.42 18.90 -13.70
CA ALA A 63 -3.03 20.32 -13.64
C ALA A 63 -3.61 21.05 -12.42
N ASP A 64 -4.66 20.52 -11.79
CA ASP A 64 -5.29 21.09 -10.61
C ASP A 64 -4.58 20.71 -9.30
N VAL A 65 -3.66 19.73 -9.35
CA VAL A 65 -2.93 19.23 -8.18
C VAL A 65 -2.22 20.34 -7.40
N PRO A 66 -1.50 21.30 -8.02
CA PRO A 66 -0.86 22.39 -7.29
C PRO A 66 -1.86 23.27 -6.52
N ARG A 67 -3.03 23.56 -7.11
CA ARG A 67 -4.09 24.35 -6.46
C ARG A 67 -4.68 23.60 -5.26
N LEU A 68 -5.00 22.32 -5.43
CA LEU A 68 -5.58 21.49 -4.37
C LEU A 68 -4.62 21.33 -3.17
N ILE A 69 -3.31 21.21 -3.44
CA ILE A 69 -2.30 21.17 -2.37
C ILE A 69 -2.27 22.49 -1.59
N GLN A 70 -2.38 23.63 -2.26
CA GLN A 70 -2.43 24.93 -1.58
C GLN A 70 -3.70 25.11 -0.75
N GLU A 71 -4.85 24.67 -1.25
CA GLU A 71 -6.13 24.71 -0.52
C GLU A 71 -6.08 23.89 0.77
N VAL A 72 -5.59 22.64 0.70
CA VAL A 72 -5.44 21.77 1.89
C VAL A 72 -4.44 22.35 2.89
N ARG A 73 -3.32 22.91 2.41
CA ARG A 73 -2.32 23.57 3.27
C ARG A 73 -2.89 24.78 3.98
N ARG A 74 -3.70 25.58 3.26
CA ARG A 74 -4.37 26.75 3.80
C ARG A 74 -5.40 26.35 4.86
N ASP A 75 -6.26 25.38 4.57
CA ASP A 75 -7.30 24.92 5.49
C ASP A 75 -6.71 24.32 6.78
N ARG A 76 -5.61 23.57 6.65
CA ARG A 76 -4.89 23.02 7.82
C ARG A 76 -4.24 24.12 8.68
N HIS A 77 -3.86 25.24 8.09
CA HIS A 77 -3.31 26.39 8.81
C HIS A 77 -4.41 27.21 9.55
N TYR A 78 -5.66 27.15 9.08
CA TYR A 78 -6.80 27.79 9.75
C TYR A 78 -7.44 26.92 10.83
N SER A 79 -7.24 25.60 10.81
CA SER A 79 -7.84 24.68 11.78
C SER A 79 -7.07 24.54 13.12
N HIS A 80 -6.00 25.31 13.31
CA HIS A 80 -5.15 25.34 14.51
C HIS A 80 -5.23 26.66 15.31
N HIS A 81 -6.24 27.49 15.05
CA HIS A 81 -6.56 28.68 15.84
C HIS A 81 -7.84 28.46 16.65
#